data_AF-A0AA35IDA1-F1
#
_entry.id   AF-A0AA35IDA1-F1
#
_cell.length_a   1.000
_cell.length_b   1.000
_cell.length_c   1.000
_cell.angle_alpha   90.00
_cell.angle_beta   90.00
_cell.angle_gamma   90.00
#
_symmetry.space_group_name_H-M   'P 1'
#
loop_
_entity.id
_entity.type
_entity.pdbx_description
1 polymer ?
#
loop_
_entity_poly.entity_id
_entity_poly.type
_entity_poly.pdbx_seq_one_letter_code
_entity_poly.pdbx_strand_id
1 'polypeptide(L)'
;MTQHWPAGEIARMILDGFDDYREHFRRITLGARERFEQARWQECQRAAAARINLYEKKVGEVNGWLRDAFDDEVLLEVEQWPLVKSAYIRLIDPRLDDELSETWYNSLFCSLFSHDQISDGCMFIHTTRPSIRSYQRAAQTTTYRPDGNLKGLLRAILSDYAFAYGDVESDVSRLEEQLRECLPDWVCKDPTLAVELFSPVLYRNKGAYLVGRLYNSDEQWPLVIPLLHREGHGIEADALITDEAEVSIIFSFTRSYFMVDVPVPAEFVNFLKRILPGKHIAELYTSIGFYKHGKSEFYRALINHLAGSDDRFVMAPGVRGMVMSVFTLPGFNTVFKIIKDRFSPSKTVDRATVIDKYRLVKSVDRVGRLADTQEFADFRFPRASSSRSAWPNCWRWHRRRWCWRVTRY
;
A
#
# COMPACT_ATOMS: atom_id res chain seq x y z
N MET A 1 -16.20 -15.71 42.68
CA MET A 1 -16.10 -14.59 41.73
C MET A 1 -15.48 -15.14 40.47
N THR A 2 -16.25 -15.30 39.40
CA THR A 2 -15.73 -15.73 38.09
C THR A 2 -14.79 -14.64 37.60
N GLN A 3 -13.49 -14.88 37.70
CA GLN A 3 -12.46 -13.96 37.23
C GLN A 3 -12.66 -13.84 35.72
N HIS A 4 -13.16 -12.69 35.27
CA HIS A 4 -13.45 -12.47 33.85
C HIS A 4 -12.12 -12.36 33.12
N TRP A 5 -11.89 -13.21 32.12
CA TRP A 5 -10.69 -13.16 31.30
C TRP A 5 -10.52 -11.76 30.67
N PRO A 6 -9.32 -11.15 30.65
CA PRO A 6 -9.12 -9.73 30.33
C PRO A 6 -9.20 -9.41 28.82
N ALA A 7 -10.08 -10.08 28.07
CA ALA A 7 -10.19 -9.93 26.61
C ALA A 7 -10.45 -8.48 26.17
N GLY A 8 -11.30 -7.75 26.89
CA GLY A 8 -11.62 -6.36 26.58
C GLY A 8 -10.44 -5.40 26.82
N GLU A 9 -9.63 -5.68 27.84
CA GLU A 9 -8.45 -4.87 28.18
C GLU A 9 -7.33 -5.11 27.16
N ILE A 10 -7.06 -6.36 26.81
CA ILE A 10 -6.12 -6.73 25.74
C ILE A 10 -6.55 -6.06 24.43
N ALA A 11 -7.82 -6.19 24.02
CA ALA A 11 -8.33 -5.60 22.79
C ALA A 11 -8.18 -4.07 22.77
N ARG A 12 -8.47 -3.39 23.89
CA ARG A 12 -8.30 -1.95 24.00
C ARG A 12 -6.85 -1.53 23.89
N MET A 13 -5.92 -2.23 24.55
CA MET A 13 -4.51 -1.89 24.47
C MET A 13 -3.90 -2.13 23.08
N ILE A 14 -4.37 -3.16 22.37
CA ILE A 14 -4.05 -3.36 20.95
C ILE A 14 -4.50 -2.14 20.12
N LEU A 15 -5.71 -1.64 20.37
CA LEU A 15 -6.27 -0.51 19.64
C LEU A 15 -5.57 0.81 19.98
N ASP A 16 -5.28 1.06 21.26
CA ASP A 16 -4.54 2.25 21.70
C ASP A 16 -3.16 2.30 21.03
N GLY A 17 -2.51 1.14 20.89
CA GLY A 17 -1.27 0.99 20.12
C GLY A 17 -1.41 1.30 18.63
N PHE A 18 -2.55 0.95 18.03
CA PHE A 18 -2.87 1.31 16.64
C PHE A 18 -3.05 2.82 16.49
N ASP A 19 -3.78 3.46 17.41
CA ASP A 19 -4.03 4.89 17.40
C ASP A 19 -2.74 5.69 17.54
N ASP A 20 -1.87 5.28 18.46
CA ASP A 20 -0.53 5.87 18.61
C ASP A 20 0.31 5.71 17.33
N TYR A 21 0.32 4.53 16.71
CA TYR A 21 0.96 4.32 15.41
C TYR A 21 0.38 5.25 14.32
N ARG A 22 -0.95 5.33 14.21
CA ARG A 22 -1.64 6.11 13.17
C ARG A 22 -1.37 7.60 13.31
N GLU A 23 -1.37 8.13 14.53
CA GLU A 23 -1.05 9.53 14.79
C GLU A 23 0.40 9.86 14.39
N HIS A 24 1.35 9.00 14.76
CA HIS A 24 2.75 9.16 14.35
C HIS A 24 2.92 9.09 12.82
N PHE A 25 2.24 8.13 12.18
CA PHE A 25 2.25 7.97 10.73
C PHE A 25 1.68 9.21 10.03
N ARG A 26 0.56 9.76 10.53
CA ARG A 26 -0.08 10.95 10.00
C ARG A 26 0.79 12.20 10.20
N ARG A 27 1.40 12.38 11.37
CA ARG A 27 2.32 13.50 11.63
C ARG A 27 3.51 13.53 10.66
N ILE A 28 4.14 12.38 10.39
CA ILE A 28 5.21 12.31 9.37
C ILE A 28 4.68 12.68 7.98
N THR A 29 3.47 12.24 7.67
CA THR A 29 2.81 12.47 6.37
C THR A 29 2.45 13.94 6.16
N LEU A 30 1.85 14.60 7.15
CA LEU A 30 1.44 16.01 7.07
C LEU A 30 2.62 16.97 6.83
N GLY A 31 3.80 16.64 7.36
CA GLY A 31 5.01 17.42 7.08
C GLY A 31 5.56 17.30 5.65
N ALA A 32 4.93 16.50 4.77
CA ALA A 32 5.41 16.33 3.40
C ALA A 32 5.29 17.60 2.55
N ARG A 33 4.22 18.37 2.73
CA ARG A 33 4.01 19.66 2.04
C ARG A 33 5.14 20.63 2.30
N GLU A 34 5.43 20.89 3.58
CA GLU A 34 6.48 21.82 3.99
C GLU A 34 7.85 21.41 3.41
N ARG A 35 8.21 20.13 3.52
CA ARG A 35 9.50 19.65 2.98
C ARG A 35 9.59 19.79 1.46
N PHE A 36 8.47 19.62 0.75
CA PHE A 36 8.40 19.82 -0.70
C PHE A 36 8.54 21.30 -1.07
N GLU A 37 7.74 22.17 -0.44
CA GLU A 37 7.76 23.63 -0.67
C GLU A 37 9.13 24.25 -0.35
N GLN A 38 9.86 23.70 0.63
CA GLN A 38 11.18 24.19 1.01
C GLN A 38 12.34 23.42 0.37
N ALA A 39 12.07 22.55 -0.61
CA ALA A 39 13.08 21.75 -1.30
C ALA A 39 13.99 20.89 -0.39
N ARG A 40 13.49 20.46 0.78
CA ARG A 40 14.23 19.66 1.78
C ARG A 40 14.31 18.19 1.38
N TRP A 41 14.93 17.88 0.24
CA TRP A 41 14.90 16.55 -0.38
C TRP A 41 15.48 15.42 0.47
N GLN A 42 16.56 15.71 1.21
CA GLN A 42 17.15 14.73 2.13
C GLN A 42 16.21 14.44 3.31
N GLU A 43 15.45 15.42 3.78
CA GLU A 43 14.42 15.22 4.81
C GLU A 43 13.23 14.43 4.28
N CYS A 44 12.83 14.64 3.01
CA CYS A 44 11.80 13.81 2.37
C CYS A 44 12.19 12.33 2.40
N GLN A 45 13.44 12.00 2.02
CA GLN A 45 13.93 10.62 2.03
C GLN A 45 14.00 10.04 3.44
N ARG A 46 14.51 10.80 4.42
CA ARG A 46 14.54 10.37 5.83
C ARG A 46 13.13 10.13 6.38
N ALA A 47 12.19 11.02 6.08
CA ALA A 47 10.78 10.87 6.48
C ALA A 47 10.13 9.64 5.84
N ALA A 48 10.44 9.34 4.57
CA ALA A 48 9.91 8.16 3.89
C ALA A 48 10.39 6.87 4.55
N ALA A 49 11.68 6.76 4.82
CA ALA A 49 12.24 5.62 5.54
C ALA A 49 11.68 5.50 6.97
N ALA A 50 11.57 6.61 7.70
CA ALA A 50 10.99 6.63 9.05
C ALA A 50 9.54 6.14 9.06
N ARG A 51 8.71 6.60 8.10
CA ARG A 51 7.29 6.19 7.97
C ARG A 51 7.16 4.68 7.68
N ILE A 52 8.04 4.10 6.87
CA ILE A 52 8.05 2.66 6.55
C ILE A 52 8.43 1.82 7.79
N ASN A 53 9.46 2.25 8.52
CA ASN A 53 9.98 1.54 9.69
C ASN A 53 9.09 1.69 10.93
N LEU A 54 8.28 2.76 10.99
CA LEU A 54 7.43 3.08 12.13
C LEU A 54 6.50 1.92 12.53
N TYR A 55 5.93 1.21 11.56
CA TYR A 55 4.99 0.13 11.84
C TYR A 55 5.63 -0.98 12.67
N GLU A 56 6.80 -1.48 12.26
CA GLU A 56 7.48 -2.58 12.95
C GLU A 56 7.99 -2.14 14.33
N LYS A 57 8.46 -0.89 14.43
CA LYS A 57 8.80 -0.28 15.72
C LYS A 57 7.61 -0.26 16.69
N LYS A 58 6.46 0.26 16.24
CA LYS A 58 5.25 0.38 17.08
C LYS A 58 4.65 -0.98 17.45
N VAL A 59 4.69 -1.96 16.55
CA VAL A 59 4.31 -3.35 16.88
C VAL A 59 5.22 -3.92 17.97
N GLY A 60 6.52 -3.65 17.92
CA GLY A 60 7.46 -4.06 18.96
C GLY A 60 7.15 -3.42 20.32
N GLU A 61 6.90 -2.11 20.33
CA GLU A 61 6.54 -1.35 21.54
C GLU A 61 5.26 -1.91 22.19
N VAL A 62 4.19 -2.09 21.41
CA VAL A 62 2.89 -2.56 21.93
C VAL A 62 2.94 -4.02 22.37
N ASN A 63 3.73 -4.87 21.72
CA ASN A 63 3.99 -6.22 22.24
C ASN A 63 4.70 -6.20 23.59
N GLY A 64 5.64 -5.26 23.79
CA GLY A 64 6.27 -5.04 25.08
C GLY A 64 5.24 -4.66 26.13
N TRP A 65 4.39 -3.67 25.84
CA TRP A 65 3.33 -3.25 26.75
C TRP A 65 2.37 -4.40 27.10
N LEU A 66 1.98 -5.22 26.12
CA LEU A 66 1.14 -6.41 26.33
C LEU A 66 1.75 -7.40 27.30
N ARG A 67 3.06 -7.67 27.17
CA ARG A 67 3.79 -8.58 28.06
C ARG A 67 4.05 -7.99 29.44
N ASP A 68 4.18 -6.68 29.55
CA ASP A 68 4.34 -6.01 30.84
C ASP A 68 3.02 -5.93 31.62
N ALA A 69 1.88 -5.86 30.92
CA ALA A 69 0.56 -5.70 31.52
C ALA A 69 -0.15 -7.02 31.85
N PHE A 70 0.16 -8.10 31.14
CA PHE A 70 -0.50 -9.40 31.29
C PHE A 70 0.52 -10.53 31.40
N ASP A 71 0.32 -11.45 32.35
CA ASP A 71 1.15 -12.65 32.49
C ASP A 71 1.14 -13.47 31.19
N ASP A 72 2.29 -14.06 30.84
CA ASP A 72 2.43 -14.87 29.63
C ASP A 72 1.44 -16.04 29.57
N GLU A 73 1.11 -16.64 30.73
CA GLU A 73 0.10 -17.71 30.87
C GLU A 73 -1.30 -17.23 30.45
N VAL A 74 -1.60 -15.94 30.66
CA VAL A 74 -2.85 -15.32 30.22
C VAL A 74 -2.73 -14.90 28.76
N LEU A 75 -1.75 -14.07 28.43
CA LEU A 75 -1.62 -13.46 27.11
C LEU A 75 -1.45 -14.49 25.99
N LEU A 76 -0.75 -15.60 26.25
CA LEU A 76 -0.43 -16.62 25.25
C LEU A 76 -1.41 -17.81 25.26
N GLU A 77 -2.52 -17.72 25.98
CA GLU A 77 -3.59 -18.72 25.93
C GLU A 77 -4.44 -18.55 24.66
N VAL A 78 -4.01 -19.22 23.58
CA VAL A 78 -4.59 -19.07 22.23
C VAL A 78 -6.09 -19.36 22.17
N GLU A 79 -6.60 -20.27 23.02
CA GLU A 79 -8.01 -20.66 23.03
C GLU A 79 -8.94 -19.49 23.42
N GLN A 80 -8.41 -18.48 24.12
CA GLN A 80 -9.17 -17.30 24.56
C GLN A 80 -9.12 -16.13 23.57
N TRP A 81 -8.24 -16.17 22.56
CA TRP A 81 -8.10 -15.09 21.58
C TRP A 81 -9.33 -14.83 20.69
N PRO A 82 -10.25 -15.78 20.43
CA PRO A 82 -11.54 -15.47 19.82
C PRO A 82 -12.36 -14.44 20.62
N LEU A 83 -12.22 -14.42 21.95
CA LEU A 83 -12.88 -13.42 22.81
C LEU A 83 -12.23 -12.04 22.62
N VAL A 84 -10.90 -11.98 22.54
CA VAL A 84 -10.14 -10.74 22.26
C VAL A 84 -10.53 -10.19 20.90
N LYS A 85 -10.53 -11.03 19.85
CA LYS A 85 -10.97 -10.66 18.49
C LYS A 85 -12.39 -10.08 18.51
N SER A 86 -13.31 -10.74 19.20
CA SER A 86 -14.71 -10.31 19.30
C SER A 86 -14.86 -8.96 20.01
N ALA A 87 -14.10 -8.72 21.07
CA ALA A 87 -14.05 -7.42 21.73
C ALA A 87 -13.46 -6.35 20.81
N TYR A 88 -12.36 -6.67 20.11
CA TYR A 88 -11.71 -5.77 19.17
C TYR A 88 -12.63 -5.36 18.00
N ILE A 89 -13.40 -6.30 17.44
CA ILE A 89 -14.36 -6.03 16.37
C ILE A 89 -15.35 -4.92 16.76
N ARG A 90 -15.86 -4.95 18.00
CA ARG A 90 -16.79 -3.94 18.52
C ARG A 90 -16.12 -2.57 18.68
N LEU A 91 -14.86 -2.55 19.11
CA LEU A 91 -14.13 -1.30 19.31
C LEU A 91 -13.80 -0.59 17.99
N ILE A 92 -13.51 -1.34 16.93
CA ILE A 92 -13.10 -0.75 15.64
C ILE A 92 -14.27 -0.47 14.69
N ASP A 93 -15.49 -0.92 15.03
CA ASP A 93 -16.67 -0.72 14.19
C ASP A 93 -16.97 0.74 13.79
N PRO A 94 -16.84 1.74 14.68
CA PRO A 94 -17.07 3.14 14.29
C PRO A 94 -15.92 3.76 13.47
N ARG A 95 -14.80 3.05 13.29
CA ARG A 95 -13.61 3.60 12.64
C ARG A 95 -13.74 3.68 11.13
N LEU A 96 -12.85 4.49 10.56
CA LEU A 96 -12.77 4.78 9.11
C LEU A 96 -11.59 4.08 8.44
N ASP A 97 -10.69 3.56 9.26
CA ASP A 97 -9.50 2.81 8.91
C ASP A 97 -9.53 1.43 9.59
N ASP A 98 -10.73 0.86 9.73
CA ASP A 98 -10.98 -0.41 10.42
C ASP A 98 -10.28 -1.58 9.72
N GLU A 99 -10.18 -1.56 8.39
CA GLU A 99 -9.44 -2.52 7.59
C GLU A 99 -7.93 -2.51 7.92
N LEU A 100 -7.37 -1.33 8.20
CA LEU A 100 -5.98 -1.21 8.63
C LEU A 100 -5.81 -1.72 10.07
N SER A 101 -6.81 -1.49 10.90
CA SER A 101 -6.85 -1.94 12.29
C SER A 101 -6.90 -3.47 12.42
N GLU A 102 -7.59 -4.17 11.52
CA GLU A 102 -7.54 -5.64 11.43
C GLU A 102 -6.13 -6.16 11.12
N THR A 103 -5.41 -5.51 10.18
CA THR A 103 -4.02 -5.85 9.87
C THR A 103 -3.09 -5.59 11.05
N TRP A 104 -3.34 -4.52 11.79
CA TRP A 104 -2.61 -4.20 13.02
C TRP A 104 -2.73 -5.30 14.06
N TYR A 105 -3.98 -5.70 14.37
CA TYR A 105 -4.26 -6.82 15.25
C TYR A 105 -3.54 -8.09 14.79
N ASN A 106 -3.62 -8.43 13.50
CA ASN A 106 -2.96 -9.62 12.94
C ASN A 106 -1.44 -9.57 13.15
N SER A 107 -0.85 -8.38 13.09
CA SER A 107 0.60 -8.21 13.26
C SER A 107 1.04 -8.44 14.70
N LEU A 108 0.27 -7.96 15.68
CA LEU A 108 0.51 -8.21 17.10
C LEU A 108 0.29 -9.69 17.44
N PHE A 109 -0.83 -10.26 17.00
CA PHE A 109 -1.11 -11.70 17.18
C PHE A 109 0.01 -12.57 16.61
N CYS A 110 0.40 -12.36 15.35
CA CYS A 110 1.50 -13.11 14.72
C CYS A 110 2.82 -12.96 15.47
N SER A 111 3.08 -11.78 16.05
CA SER A 111 4.29 -11.52 16.83
C SER A 111 4.28 -12.30 18.15
N LEU A 112 3.16 -12.28 18.88
CA LEU A 112 3.01 -13.01 20.14
C LEU A 112 3.14 -14.53 19.95
N PHE A 113 2.53 -15.06 18.89
CA PHE A 113 2.48 -16.51 18.60
C PHE A 113 3.54 -16.99 17.60
N SER A 114 4.58 -16.19 17.34
CA SER A 114 5.68 -16.55 16.43
C SER A 114 5.22 -17.07 15.06
N HIS A 115 4.11 -16.52 14.53
CA HIS A 115 3.50 -16.88 13.24
C HIS A 115 3.03 -18.35 13.11
N ASP A 116 2.90 -19.10 14.22
CA ASP A 116 2.54 -20.52 14.17
C ASP A 116 1.01 -20.79 14.24
N GLN A 117 0.23 -19.91 14.85
CA GLN A 117 -1.20 -20.11 15.17
C GLN A 117 -2.17 -19.44 14.20
N ILE A 118 -2.04 -19.72 12.90
CA ILE A 118 -2.91 -19.11 11.87
C ILE A 118 -4.30 -19.78 11.87
N SER A 119 -5.32 -19.06 12.35
CA SER A 119 -6.73 -19.48 12.34
C SER A 119 -7.64 -18.26 12.20
N ASP A 120 -8.68 -18.36 11.37
CA ASP A 120 -9.66 -17.27 11.19
C ASP A 120 -10.48 -17.01 12.48
N GLY A 121 -10.56 -17.99 13.40
CA GLY A 121 -11.18 -17.76 14.71
C GLY A 121 -10.40 -16.75 15.57
N CYS A 122 -9.07 -16.73 15.44
CA CYS A 122 -8.19 -15.87 16.24
C CYS A 122 -7.70 -14.63 15.49
N MET A 123 -7.66 -14.67 14.16
CA MET A 123 -7.09 -13.64 13.28
C MET A 123 -8.10 -13.16 12.24
N PHE A 124 -7.85 -12.00 11.62
CA PHE A 124 -8.59 -11.48 10.48
C PHE A 124 -7.99 -11.98 9.16
N ILE A 125 -8.13 -13.28 8.86
CA ILE A 125 -7.70 -13.83 7.56
C ILE A 125 -8.61 -13.23 6.48
N HIS A 126 -9.93 -13.35 6.70
CA HIS A 126 -10.93 -12.60 5.96
C HIS A 126 -11.22 -11.26 6.66
N THR A 127 -11.57 -10.26 5.87
CA THR A 127 -12.05 -8.98 6.42
C THR A 127 -13.43 -9.18 7.03
N THR A 128 -13.66 -8.59 8.20
CA THR A 128 -14.99 -8.51 8.80
C THR A 128 -15.76 -7.29 8.32
N ARG A 129 -15.16 -6.48 7.43
CA ARG A 129 -15.68 -5.18 7.02
C ARG A 129 -16.35 -5.24 5.65
N PRO A 130 -17.49 -4.55 5.47
CA PRO A 130 -18.16 -4.50 4.18
C PRO A 130 -17.30 -3.78 3.16
N SER A 131 -17.45 -4.16 1.89
CA SER A 131 -16.71 -3.56 0.77
C SER A 131 -17.05 -2.09 0.51
N ILE A 132 -18.26 -1.67 0.91
CA ILE A 132 -18.76 -0.30 0.74
C ILE A 132 -19.50 0.07 2.03
N ARG A 133 -19.06 1.14 2.69
CA ARG A 133 -19.84 1.79 3.74
C ARG A 133 -20.39 3.10 3.16
N SER A 134 -21.71 3.23 3.08
CA SER A 134 -22.37 4.49 2.73
C SER A 134 -22.30 5.43 3.92
N TYR A 135 -21.20 6.15 4.07
CA TYR A 135 -21.15 7.23 5.03
C TYR A 135 -21.52 8.56 4.35
N GLN A 136 -22.47 9.29 4.93
CA GLN A 136 -22.66 10.71 4.62
C GLN A 136 -21.40 11.45 5.12
N ARG A 137 -20.52 11.91 4.23
CA ARG A 137 -19.24 12.52 4.61
C ARG A 137 -18.88 13.72 3.77
N ALA A 138 -17.97 14.54 4.33
CA ALA A 138 -17.24 15.55 3.59
C ALA A 138 -16.63 14.92 2.33
N ALA A 139 -16.90 15.53 1.19
CA ALA A 139 -16.37 15.06 -0.08
C ALA A 139 -14.84 15.01 0.01
N GLN A 140 -14.26 13.83 -0.17
CA GLN A 140 -12.81 13.69 -0.31
C GLN A 140 -12.33 14.18 -1.67
N THR A 141 -13.27 14.44 -2.58
CA THR A 141 -13.03 14.97 -3.91
C THR A 141 -13.62 16.36 -4.06
N THR A 142 -12.98 17.16 -4.91
CA THR A 142 -13.49 18.44 -5.38
C THR A 142 -13.78 18.32 -6.87
N THR A 143 -14.99 18.71 -7.28
CA THR A 143 -15.40 18.70 -8.68
C THR A 143 -15.31 20.10 -9.26
N TYR A 144 -14.64 20.21 -10.40
CA TYR A 144 -14.48 21.42 -11.15
C TYR A 144 -15.14 21.26 -12.52
N ARG A 145 -15.84 22.30 -13.00
CA ARG A 145 -16.47 22.32 -14.32
C ARG A 145 -15.86 23.44 -15.15
N PRO A 146 -15.45 23.17 -16.40
CA PRO A 146 -14.82 24.16 -17.25
C PRO A 146 -15.80 25.20 -17.78
N ASP A 147 -17.07 24.85 -17.98
CA ASP A 147 -18.09 25.71 -18.59
C ASP A 147 -17.60 26.38 -19.89
N GLY A 148 -16.88 25.62 -20.72
CA GLY A 148 -16.27 26.07 -21.97
C GLY A 148 -14.90 26.79 -21.84
N ASN A 149 -14.37 26.93 -20.62
CA ASN A 149 -13.11 27.62 -20.33
C ASN A 149 -12.09 26.71 -19.61
N LEU A 150 -11.34 25.92 -20.37
CA LEU A 150 -10.31 25.01 -19.84
C LEU A 150 -9.17 25.76 -19.12
N LYS A 151 -8.73 26.93 -19.61
CA LYS A 151 -7.74 27.74 -18.86
C LYS A 151 -8.27 28.19 -17.51
N GLY A 152 -9.52 28.65 -17.46
CA GLY A 152 -10.19 29.05 -16.22
C GLY A 152 -10.26 27.89 -15.23
N LEU A 153 -10.63 26.71 -15.71
CA LEU A 153 -10.65 25.47 -14.93
C LEU A 153 -9.28 25.16 -14.31
N LEU A 154 -8.22 25.11 -15.13
CA LEU A 154 -6.87 24.78 -14.68
C LEU A 154 -6.34 25.82 -13.69
N ARG A 155 -6.63 27.11 -13.92
CA ARG A 155 -6.28 28.19 -12.98
C ARG A 155 -7.00 28.03 -11.64
N ALA A 156 -8.29 27.68 -11.64
CA ALA A 156 -9.04 27.43 -10.42
C ALA A 156 -8.45 26.25 -9.64
N ILE A 157 -8.11 25.15 -10.32
CA ILE A 157 -7.44 24.00 -9.71
C ILE A 157 -6.13 24.43 -9.04
N LEU A 158 -5.22 25.10 -9.76
CA LEU A 158 -3.94 25.52 -9.17
C LEU A 158 -4.14 26.51 -8.01
N SER A 159 -5.10 27.42 -8.13
CA SER A 159 -5.45 28.36 -7.05
C SER A 159 -5.92 27.65 -5.78
N ASP A 160 -6.74 26.62 -5.89
CA ASP A 160 -7.30 25.90 -4.72
C ASP A 160 -6.25 25.11 -3.95
N TYR A 161 -5.24 24.54 -4.63
CA TYR A 161 -4.13 23.86 -3.97
C TYR A 161 -3.09 24.84 -3.38
N ALA A 162 -3.07 26.09 -3.86
CA ALA A 162 -2.38 27.24 -3.28
C ALA A 162 -0.89 26.99 -2.96
N PHE A 163 -0.13 26.42 -3.91
CA PHE A 163 1.33 26.36 -3.80
C PHE A 163 1.98 27.69 -4.19
N ALA A 164 3.25 27.88 -3.79
CA ALA A 164 4.06 29.02 -4.22
C ALA A 164 4.54 28.81 -5.68
N TYR A 165 3.60 28.96 -6.62
CA TYR A 165 3.86 28.78 -8.04
C TYR A 165 4.80 29.85 -8.59
N GLY A 166 5.66 29.46 -9.52
CA GLY A 166 6.56 30.37 -10.24
C GLY A 166 5.85 31.24 -11.26
N ASP A 167 5.25 30.59 -12.26
CA ASP A 167 4.50 31.25 -13.34
C ASP A 167 3.24 30.46 -13.68
N VAL A 168 2.13 30.81 -13.01
CA VAL A 168 0.83 30.14 -13.16
C VAL A 168 0.30 30.24 -14.58
N GLU A 169 0.50 31.36 -15.28
CA GLU A 169 -0.10 31.56 -16.61
C GLU A 169 0.62 30.74 -17.69
N SER A 170 1.95 30.64 -17.59
CA SER A 170 2.73 29.74 -18.42
C SER A 170 2.38 28.28 -18.15
N ASP A 171 2.25 27.89 -16.89
CA ASP A 171 1.84 26.54 -16.50
C ASP A 171 0.45 26.19 -17.05
N VAL A 172 -0.56 27.04 -16.83
CA VAL A 172 -1.92 26.85 -17.33
C VAL A 172 -1.95 26.71 -18.84
N SER A 173 -1.16 27.50 -19.57
CA SER A 173 -1.11 27.42 -21.03
C SER A 173 -0.51 26.11 -21.52
N ARG A 174 0.58 25.62 -20.89
CA ARG A 174 1.17 24.31 -21.22
C ARG A 174 0.23 23.15 -20.88
N LEU A 175 -0.40 23.18 -19.71
CA LEU A 175 -1.35 22.14 -19.30
C LEU A 175 -2.57 22.09 -20.21
N GLU A 176 -3.07 23.24 -20.67
CA GLU A 176 -4.20 23.28 -21.61
C GLU A 176 -3.83 22.68 -22.97
N GLU A 177 -2.64 23.01 -23.49
CA GLU A 177 -2.11 22.42 -24.73
C GLU A 177 -2.01 20.90 -24.61
N GLN A 178 -1.37 20.40 -23.55
CA GLN A 178 -1.27 18.96 -23.26
C GLN A 178 -2.64 18.30 -23.13
N LEU A 179 -3.60 18.92 -22.44
CA LEU A 179 -4.94 18.38 -22.30
C LEU A 179 -5.65 18.21 -23.66
N ARG A 180 -5.50 19.19 -24.55
CA ARG A 180 -6.05 19.13 -25.92
C ARG A 180 -5.34 18.10 -26.80
N GLU A 181 -4.05 17.86 -26.59
CA GLU A 181 -3.31 16.83 -27.31
C GLU A 181 -3.65 15.42 -26.83
N CYS A 182 -3.85 15.24 -25.53
CA CYS A 182 -4.10 13.93 -24.92
C CYS A 182 -5.56 13.47 -25.01
N LEU A 183 -6.52 14.39 -25.11
CA LEU A 183 -7.94 14.07 -25.20
C LEU A 183 -8.50 14.38 -26.60
N PRO A 184 -9.48 13.58 -27.07
CA PRO A 184 -10.18 13.90 -28.30
C PRO A 184 -10.82 15.30 -28.24
N ASP A 185 -10.81 15.97 -29.38
CA ASP A 185 -11.34 17.33 -29.58
C ASP A 185 -12.80 17.49 -29.10
N TRP A 186 -13.60 16.43 -29.24
CA TRP A 186 -14.99 16.40 -28.83
C TRP A 186 -15.15 16.37 -27.30
N VAL A 187 -14.24 15.72 -26.57
CA VAL A 187 -14.22 15.68 -25.10
C VAL A 187 -13.94 17.07 -24.55
N CYS A 188 -12.95 17.76 -25.12
CA CYS A 188 -12.57 19.12 -24.70
C CYS A 188 -13.69 20.16 -24.92
N LYS A 189 -14.64 19.87 -25.81
CA LYS A 189 -15.79 20.74 -26.16
C LYS A 189 -17.08 20.29 -25.49
N ASP A 190 -17.07 19.18 -24.75
CA ASP A 190 -18.24 18.63 -24.09
C ASP A 190 -18.67 19.52 -22.91
N PRO A 191 -19.90 20.06 -22.89
CA PRO A 191 -20.38 20.91 -21.80
C PRO A 191 -20.58 20.13 -20.48
N THR A 192 -20.62 18.81 -20.53
CA THR A 192 -20.75 17.94 -19.34
C THR A 192 -19.41 17.50 -18.77
N LEU A 193 -18.29 17.83 -19.44
CA LEU A 193 -16.95 17.53 -18.95
C LEU A 193 -16.76 18.08 -17.54
N ALA A 194 -16.26 17.24 -16.64
CA ALA A 194 -15.92 17.62 -15.30
C ALA A 194 -14.58 16.99 -14.89
N VAL A 195 -13.87 17.70 -14.02
CA VAL A 195 -12.66 17.20 -13.37
C VAL A 195 -12.99 16.94 -11.92
N GLU A 196 -12.77 15.70 -11.46
CA GLU A 196 -12.87 15.32 -10.06
C GLU A 196 -11.48 15.02 -9.53
N LEU A 197 -10.95 15.90 -8.66
CA LEU A 197 -9.66 15.71 -8.00
C LEU A 197 -9.84 15.26 -6.56
N PHE A 198 -8.97 14.37 -6.12
CA PHE A 198 -8.87 14.01 -4.71
C PHE A 198 -8.18 15.14 -3.94
N SER A 199 -8.74 15.52 -2.79
CA SER A 199 -8.33 16.74 -2.09
C SER A 199 -6.92 16.62 -1.48
N PRO A 200 -6.53 15.48 -0.87
CA PRO A 200 -5.14 15.22 -0.49
C PRO A 200 -4.17 15.18 -1.67
N VAL A 201 -3.06 15.92 -1.53
CA VAL A 201 -1.91 15.85 -2.45
C VAL A 201 -1.02 14.66 -2.09
N LEU A 202 -0.58 13.92 -3.10
CA LEU A 202 0.35 12.80 -2.92
C LEU A 202 1.78 13.30 -3.09
N TYR A 203 2.65 13.04 -2.11
CA TYR A 203 4.06 13.46 -2.17
C TYR A 203 4.99 12.26 -2.34
N ARG A 204 5.98 12.38 -3.23
CA ARG A 204 7.04 11.39 -3.40
C ARG A 204 8.30 12.03 -3.94
N ASN A 205 9.41 11.82 -3.23
CA ASN A 205 10.72 12.37 -3.59
C ASN A 205 10.66 13.89 -3.80
N LYS A 206 10.84 14.36 -5.03
CA LYS A 206 10.81 15.77 -5.45
C LYS A 206 9.50 16.19 -6.13
N GLY A 207 8.48 15.33 -6.10
CA GLY A 207 7.20 15.59 -6.75
C GLY A 207 6.05 15.62 -5.75
N ALA A 208 5.12 16.53 -5.99
CA ALA A 208 3.76 16.50 -5.47
C ALA A 208 2.81 16.15 -6.62
N TYR A 209 1.73 15.43 -6.36
CA TYR A 209 0.87 14.89 -7.41
C TYR A 209 -0.58 15.18 -7.05
N LEU A 210 -1.26 15.94 -7.90
CA LEU A 210 -2.71 16.08 -7.87
C LEU A 210 -3.28 14.91 -8.66
N VAL A 211 -4.20 14.15 -8.06
CA VAL A 211 -4.71 12.89 -8.63
C VAL A 211 -6.21 12.94 -8.68
N GLY A 212 -6.77 12.54 -9.81
CA GLY A 212 -8.21 12.54 -10.02
C GLY A 212 -8.60 11.84 -11.31
N ARG A 213 -9.71 12.30 -11.88
CA ARG A 213 -10.20 11.89 -13.19
C ARG A 213 -10.86 13.03 -13.92
N LEU A 214 -10.83 12.96 -15.24
CA LEU A 214 -11.78 13.66 -16.10
C LEU A 214 -12.93 12.71 -16.41
N TYR A 215 -14.14 13.22 -16.51
CA TYR A 215 -15.29 12.41 -16.90
C TYR A 215 -16.36 13.28 -17.55
N ASN A 216 -17.14 12.67 -18.42
CA ASN A 216 -18.39 13.22 -18.95
C ASN A 216 -19.53 12.21 -18.70
N SER A 217 -20.63 12.31 -19.43
CA SER A 217 -21.76 11.36 -19.28
C SER A 217 -21.42 9.92 -19.68
N ASP A 218 -20.44 9.73 -20.57
CA ASP A 218 -20.24 8.46 -21.27
C ASP A 218 -18.90 7.78 -20.88
N GLU A 219 -17.85 8.57 -20.68
CA GLU A 219 -16.48 8.13 -20.54
C GLU A 219 -15.77 8.80 -19.35
N GLN A 220 -14.66 8.19 -18.91
CA GLN A 220 -13.77 8.75 -17.89
C GLN A 220 -12.31 8.44 -18.22
N TRP A 221 -11.42 9.33 -17.80
CA TRP A 221 -9.97 9.23 -17.96
C TRP A 221 -9.30 9.54 -16.64
N PRO A 222 -8.22 8.84 -16.26
CA PRO A 222 -7.43 9.25 -15.12
C PRO A 222 -6.86 10.66 -15.36
N LEU A 223 -6.56 11.38 -14.30
CA LEU A 223 -5.89 12.67 -14.37
C LEU A 223 -4.82 12.73 -13.29
N VAL A 224 -3.58 12.99 -13.69
CA VAL A 224 -2.50 13.32 -12.76
C VAL A 224 -1.78 14.59 -13.21
N ILE A 225 -1.65 15.54 -12.29
CA ILE A 225 -0.87 16.77 -12.49
C ILE A 225 0.32 16.71 -11.52
N PRO A 226 1.51 16.28 -11.98
CA PRO A 226 2.74 16.39 -11.19
C PRO A 226 3.17 17.85 -11.05
N LEU A 227 3.44 18.24 -9.81
CA LEU A 227 4.04 19.51 -9.44
C LEU A 227 5.50 19.26 -9.05
N LEU A 228 6.41 20.07 -9.59
CA LEU A 228 7.83 20.02 -9.29
C LEU A 228 8.29 21.35 -8.70
N HIS A 229 9.26 21.29 -7.79
CA HIS A 229 9.93 22.48 -7.31
C HIS A 229 11.23 22.68 -8.11
N ARG A 230 11.27 23.74 -8.91
CA ARG A 230 12.45 24.17 -9.67
C ARG A 230 13.25 25.20 -8.90
N GLU A 231 14.54 24.93 -8.75
CA GLU A 231 15.46 25.83 -8.07
C GLU A 231 15.47 27.21 -8.76
N GLY A 232 15.21 28.27 -7.99
CA GLY A 232 15.15 29.65 -8.49
C GLY A 232 13.87 30.04 -9.24
N HIS A 233 12.98 29.09 -9.55
CA HIS A 233 11.75 29.33 -10.30
C HIS A 233 10.47 29.04 -9.51
N GLY A 234 10.56 28.42 -8.32
CA GLY A 234 9.40 28.07 -7.51
C GLY A 234 8.76 26.75 -7.93
N ILE A 235 7.49 26.57 -7.56
CA ILE A 235 6.74 25.36 -7.93
C ILE A 235 6.12 25.54 -9.31
N GLU A 236 6.19 24.51 -10.14
CA GLU A 236 5.55 24.48 -11.45
C GLU A 236 4.70 23.21 -11.61
N ALA A 237 3.62 23.31 -12.38
CA ALA A 237 2.94 22.16 -12.92
C ALA A 237 3.69 21.66 -14.16
N ASP A 238 4.32 20.50 -14.02
CA ASP A 238 5.28 19.95 -15.00
C ASP A 238 4.57 19.31 -16.20
N ALA A 239 3.47 18.61 -15.94
CA ALA A 239 2.70 17.91 -16.96
C ALA A 239 1.23 17.74 -16.56
N LEU A 240 0.41 17.33 -17.52
CA LEU A 240 -0.93 16.81 -17.35
C LEU A 240 -1.00 15.43 -18.02
N ILE A 241 -1.33 14.39 -17.25
CA ILE A 241 -1.27 13.01 -17.70
C ILE A 241 -2.65 12.37 -17.61
N THR A 242 -3.17 11.89 -18.73
CA THR A 242 -4.50 11.24 -18.82
C THR A 242 -4.49 9.82 -19.34
N ASP A 243 -3.33 9.31 -19.78
CA ASP A 243 -3.20 7.92 -20.23
C ASP A 243 -3.14 6.95 -19.04
N GLU A 244 -3.95 5.87 -19.09
CA GLU A 244 -4.02 4.90 -18.00
C GLU A 244 -2.69 4.17 -17.77
N ALA A 245 -1.95 3.84 -18.84
CA ALA A 245 -0.69 3.14 -18.72
C ALA A 245 0.38 4.04 -18.07
N GLU A 246 0.45 5.31 -18.44
CA GLU A 246 1.34 6.29 -17.83
C GLU A 246 1.01 6.53 -16.36
N VAL A 247 -0.26 6.71 -16.01
CA VAL A 247 -0.69 6.84 -14.61
C VAL A 247 -0.40 5.54 -13.83
N SER A 248 -0.59 4.37 -14.43
CA SER A 248 -0.23 3.08 -13.82
C SER A 248 1.27 3.00 -13.47
N ILE A 249 2.16 3.61 -14.27
CA ILE A 249 3.60 3.71 -13.98
C ILE A 249 3.88 4.62 -12.78
N ILE A 250 3.10 5.70 -12.61
CA ILE A 250 3.20 6.59 -11.44
C ILE A 250 2.88 5.81 -10.15
N PHE A 251 1.93 4.89 -10.19
CA PHE A 251 1.57 4.00 -9.08
C PHE A 251 2.27 2.63 -9.11
N SER A 252 3.40 2.53 -9.80
CA SER A 252 4.16 1.27 -9.91
C SER A 252 4.76 0.81 -8.57
N PHE A 253 4.77 -0.50 -8.34
CA PHE A 253 5.48 -1.15 -7.23
C PHE A 253 7.01 -0.95 -7.29
N THR A 254 7.55 -0.46 -8.41
CA THR A 254 8.97 -0.14 -8.54
C THR A 254 9.35 1.25 -8.02
N ARG A 255 8.37 2.03 -7.57
CA ARG A 255 8.57 3.37 -7.01
C ARG A 255 8.36 3.37 -5.50
N SER A 256 8.95 4.37 -4.85
CA SER A 256 8.72 4.67 -3.44
C SER A 256 7.23 4.95 -3.17
N TYR A 257 6.78 4.68 -1.94
CA TYR A 257 5.38 4.92 -1.57
C TYR A 257 5.11 6.43 -1.47
N PHE A 258 3.91 6.82 -1.85
CA PHE A 258 3.41 8.17 -1.64
C PHE A 258 3.20 8.45 -0.14
N MET A 259 3.49 9.68 0.26
CA MET A 259 2.99 10.28 1.49
C MET A 259 1.70 11.03 1.16
N VAL A 260 0.60 10.56 1.72
CA VAL A 260 -0.73 11.15 1.52
C VAL A 260 -1.55 10.95 2.80
N ASP A 261 -2.18 12.02 3.29
CA ASP A 261 -3.08 11.94 4.43
C ASP A 261 -4.47 11.58 3.94
N VAL A 262 -4.88 10.35 4.22
CA VAL A 262 -6.14 9.78 3.74
C VAL A 262 -6.96 9.38 4.96
N PRO A 263 -8.04 10.12 5.28
CA PRO A 263 -8.88 9.82 6.44
C PRO A 263 -9.65 8.50 6.31
N VAL A 264 -10.03 8.12 5.08
CA VAL A 264 -10.74 6.86 4.78
C VAL A 264 -9.98 6.11 3.68
N PRO A 265 -8.99 5.28 4.03
CA PRO A 265 -8.11 4.64 3.04
C PRO A 265 -8.85 3.77 2.03
N ALA A 266 -9.86 3.01 2.45
CA ALA A 266 -10.69 2.20 1.57
C ALA A 266 -11.41 3.01 0.46
N GLU A 267 -11.98 4.18 0.78
CA GLU A 267 -12.64 5.04 -0.22
C GLU A 267 -11.63 5.54 -1.26
N PHE A 268 -10.45 5.96 -0.81
CA PHE A 268 -9.40 6.41 -1.71
C PHE A 268 -8.87 5.28 -2.59
N VAL A 269 -8.65 4.09 -2.04
CA VAL A 269 -8.23 2.92 -2.83
C VAL A 269 -9.31 2.52 -3.83
N ASN A 270 -10.60 2.61 -3.49
CA ASN A 270 -11.70 2.39 -4.42
C ASN A 270 -11.76 3.47 -5.52
N PHE A 271 -11.45 4.74 -5.20
CA PHE A 271 -11.28 5.79 -6.20
C PHE A 271 -10.12 5.46 -7.16
N LEU A 272 -8.94 5.13 -6.62
CA LEU A 272 -7.78 4.72 -7.42
C LEU A 272 -8.09 3.50 -8.27
N LYS A 273 -8.86 2.54 -7.77
CA LYS A 273 -9.24 1.33 -8.51
C LYS A 273 -10.16 1.63 -9.69
N ARG A 274 -11.01 2.65 -9.59
CA ARG A 274 -11.87 3.11 -10.71
C ARG A 274 -11.06 3.76 -11.84
N ILE A 275 -9.97 4.46 -11.51
CA ILE A 275 -9.09 5.11 -12.49
C ILE A 275 -7.93 4.21 -12.97
N LEU A 276 -7.62 3.15 -12.23
CA LEU A 276 -6.56 2.18 -12.52
C LEU A 276 -7.11 0.74 -12.37
N PRO A 277 -8.03 0.31 -13.25
CA PRO A 277 -8.70 -0.99 -13.15
C PRO A 277 -7.73 -2.17 -13.21
N GLY A 278 -6.58 -2.04 -13.90
CA GLY A 278 -5.56 -3.09 -13.95
C GLY A 278 -4.78 -3.32 -12.64
N LYS A 279 -4.74 -2.35 -11.71
CA LYS A 279 -3.96 -2.46 -10.46
C LYS A 279 -4.65 -3.31 -9.41
N HIS A 280 -3.92 -4.20 -8.75
CA HIS A 280 -4.47 -4.95 -7.62
C HIS A 280 -4.68 -4.05 -6.38
N ILE A 281 -5.73 -4.29 -5.59
CA ILE A 281 -6.02 -3.55 -4.35
C ILE A 281 -4.81 -3.53 -3.40
N ALA A 282 -4.14 -4.67 -3.26
CA ALA A 282 -2.90 -4.81 -2.49
C ALA A 282 -1.80 -3.82 -2.92
N GLU A 283 -1.69 -3.56 -4.22
CA GLU A 283 -0.69 -2.64 -4.78
C GLU A 283 -1.09 -1.19 -4.54
N LEU A 284 -2.38 -0.86 -4.64
CA LEU A 284 -2.88 0.49 -4.36
C LEU A 284 -2.64 0.88 -2.90
N TYR A 285 -2.98 0.02 -1.94
CA TYR A 285 -2.66 0.26 -0.52
C TYR A 285 -1.16 0.40 -0.27
N THR A 286 -0.35 -0.44 -0.92
CA THR A 286 1.10 -0.37 -0.83
C THR A 286 1.61 0.98 -1.36
N SER A 287 1.08 1.44 -2.50
CA SER A 287 1.50 2.68 -3.15
C SER A 287 1.28 3.93 -2.30
N ILE A 288 0.32 3.92 -1.37
CA ILE A 288 0.00 5.05 -0.48
C ILE A 288 0.65 4.93 0.92
N GLY A 289 1.47 3.89 1.11
CA GLY A 289 2.29 3.66 2.30
C GLY A 289 1.75 2.63 3.29
N PHE A 290 0.56 2.07 3.06
CA PHE A 290 -0.02 1.00 3.89
C PHE A 290 0.46 -0.38 3.45
N TYR A 291 1.77 -0.57 3.32
CA TYR A 291 2.37 -1.79 2.75
C TYR A 291 2.06 -3.06 3.56
N LYS A 292 1.89 -2.96 4.89
CA LYS A 292 1.47 -4.10 5.73
C LYS A 292 0.03 -4.51 5.43
N HIS A 293 -0.86 -3.55 5.21
CA HIS A 293 -2.22 -3.86 4.78
C HIS A 293 -2.25 -4.39 3.34
N GLY A 294 -1.43 -3.83 2.45
CA GLY A 294 -1.20 -4.41 1.13
C GLY A 294 -0.74 -5.88 1.16
N LYS A 295 0.01 -6.27 2.20
CA LYS A 295 0.37 -7.69 2.45
C LYS A 295 -0.85 -8.53 2.86
N SER A 296 -1.73 -8.02 3.73
CA SER A 296 -2.98 -8.69 4.10
C SER A 296 -3.92 -8.87 2.91
N GLU A 297 -4.13 -7.82 2.12
CA GLU A 297 -4.94 -7.85 0.90
C GLU A 297 -4.38 -8.81 -0.15
N PHE A 298 -3.05 -8.84 -0.31
CA PHE A 298 -2.43 -9.83 -1.17
C PHE A 298 -2.70 -11.26 -0.71
N TYR A 299 -2.57 -11.51 0.59
CA TYR A 299 -2.80 -12.84 1.14
C TYR A 299 -4.25 -13.30 0.93
N ARG A 300 -5.21 -12.39 1.13
CA ARG A 300 -6.64 -12.61 0.83
C ARG A 300 -6.85 -12.94 -0.66
N ALA A 301 -6.28 -12.15 -1.56
CA ALA A 301 -6.37 -12.39 -3.00
C ALA A 301 -5.77 -13.74 -3.42
N LEU A 302 -4.64 -14.13 -2.83
CA LEU A 302 -4.00 -15.42 -3.09
C LEU A 302 -4.83 -16.60 -2.56
N ILE A 303 -5.41 -16.51 -1.37
CA ILE A 303 -6.31 -17.55 -0.84
C ILE A 303 -7.51 -17.73 -1.79
N ASN A 304 -8.13 -16.62 -2.21
CA ASN A 304 -9.27 -16.66 -3.12
C ASN A 304 -8.89 -17.29 -4.48
N HIS A 305 -7.72 -16.94 -5.02
CA HIS A 305 -7.20 -17.55 -6.25
C HIS A 305 -7.00 -19.06 -6.11
N LEU A 306 -6.38 -19.50 -5.01
CA LEU A 306 -6.14 -20.92 -4.76
C LEU A 306 -7.42 -21.72 -4.50
N ALA A 307 -8.47 -21.09 -3.96
CA ALA A 307 -9.76 -21.72 -3.75
C ALA A 307 -10.61 -21.81 -5.03
N GLY A 308 -10.45 -20.84 -5.93
CA GLY A 308 -11.25 -20.71 -7.16
C GLY A 308 -10.56 -21.20 -8.44
N SER A 309 -9.35 -21.74 -8.37
CA SER A 309 -8.61 -22.19 -9.55
C SER A 309 -7.87 -23.52 -9.33
N ASP A 310 -7.68 -24.26 -10.41
CA ASP A 310 -6.81 -25.46 -10.45
C ASP A 310 -5.33 -25.10 -10.65
N ASP A 311 -4.98 -23.82 -10.48
CA ASP A 311 -3.64 -23.32 -10.74
C ASP A 311 -2.63 -23.94 -9.76
N ARG A 312 -1.44 -24.25 -10.27
CA ARG A 312 -0.41 -24.95 -9.48
C ARG A 312 0.87 -24.16 -9.44
N PHE A 313 1.55 -24.22 -8.29
CA PHE A 313 2.88 -23.67 -8.18
C PHE A 313 3.83 -24.37 -9.16
N VAL A 314 4.44 -23.58 -10.05
CA VAL A 314 5.45 -24.00 -11.02
C VAL A 314 6.71 -23.15 -10.86
N MET A 315 7.86 -23.68 -11.27
CA MET A 315 9.08 -22.87 -11.34
C MET A 315 8.85 -21.68 -12.28
N ALA A 316 9.32 -20.50 -11.88
CA ALA A 316 9.26 -19.33 -12.74
C ALA A 316 10.08 -19.58 -14.02
N PRO A 317 9.57 -19.21 -15.22
CA PRO A 317 10.34 -19.30 -16.45
C PRO A 317 11.57 -18.40 -16.36
N GLY A 318 12.66 -18.83 -17.01
CA GLY A 318 13.94 -18.11 -17.03
C GLY A 318 15.10 -18.90 -16.40
N VAL A 319 16.23 -18.22 -16.22
CA VAL A 319 17.46 -18.81 -15.72
C VAL A 319 17.34 -19.12 -14.22
N ARG A 320 17.65 -20.36 -13.83
CA ARG A 320 17.62 -20.76 -12.41
C ARG A 320 18.65 -19.97 -11.60
N GLY A 321 18.18 -19.25 -10.58
CA GLY A 321 19.03 -18.44 -9.72
C GLY A 321 20.01 -19.28 -8.89
N MET A 322 21.20 -18.74 -8.64
CA MET A 322 22.23 -19.38 -7.80
C MET A 322 21.96 -19.25 -6.29
N VAL A 323 21.16 -18.25 -5.87
CA VAL A 323 20.88 -17.90 -4.47
C VAL A 323 19.40 -18.08 -4.11
N MET A 324 18.50 -17.78 -5.05
CA MET A 324 17.05 -17.87 -4.86
C MET A 324 16.45 -19.04 -5.63
N SER A 325 15.45 -19.71 -5.05
CA SER A 325 14.47 -20.50 -5.78
C SER A 325 13.24 -19.62 -6.06
N VAL A 326 12.78 -19.59 -7.31
CA VAL A 326 11.69 -18.70 -7.74
C VAL A 326 10.58 -19.53 -8.39
N PHE A 327 9.37 -19.37 -7.91
CA PHE A 327 8.18 -20.06 -8.40
C PHE A 327 7.01 -19.08 -8.54
N THR A 328 5.96 -19.52 -9.22
CA THR A 328 4.81 -18.69 -9.59
C THR A 328 3.56 -19.57 -9.67
N LEU A 329 2.42 -18.90 -9.68
CA LEU A 329 1.15 -19.44 -10.14
C LEU A 329 0.88 -18.84 -11.53
N PRO A 330 0.80 -19.63 -12.61
CA PRO A 330 0.60 -19.12 -13.98
C PRO A 330 -0.53 -18.11 -14.14
N GLY A 331 -1.66 -18.31 -13.48
CA GLY A 331 -2.82 -17.42 -13.51
C GLY A 331 -2.77 -16.27 -12.51
N PHE A 332 -1.68 -16.14 -11.75
CA PHE A 332 -1.53 -15.14 -10.70
C PHE A 332 -0.21 -14.39 -10.88
N ASN A 333 -0.28 -13.13 -11.30
CA ASN A 333 0.83 -12.28 -11.75
C ASN A 333 1.82 -11.90 -10.62
N THR A 334 2.45 -12.88 -9.98
CA THR A 334 3.33 -12.71 -8.83
C THR A 334 4.33 -13.86 -8.78
N VAL A 335 5.60 -13.54 -8.53
CA VAL A 335 6.60 -14.54 -8.14
C VAL A 335 6.81 -14.61 -6.64
N PHE A 336 7.11 -15.82 -6.20
CA PHE A 336 7.53 -16.13 -4.86
C PHE A 336 9.01 -16.53 -4.90
N LYS A 337 9.81 -15.93 -4.02
CA LYS A 337 11.24 -16.15 -3.94
C LYS A 337 11.59 -16.69 -2.56
N ILE A 338 12.32 -17.81 -2.53
CA ILE A 338 12.84 -18.42 -1.30
C ILE A 338 14.37 -18.47 -1.39
N ILE A 339 15.05 -18.08 -0.33
CA ILE A 339 16.51 -18.19 -0.22
C ILE A 339 16.88 -19.67 -0.07
N LYS A 340 17.77 -20.17 -0.94
CA LYS A 340 18.22 -21.57 -0.91
C LYS A 340 18.98 -21.89 0.39
N ASP A 341 19.00 -23.16 0.78
CA ASP A 341 19.85 -23.64 1.89
C ASP A 341 21.32 -23.50 1.62
N ARG A 342 21.70 -23.94 0.42
CA ARG A 342 23.07 -23.98 -0.06
C ARG A 342 23.11 -23.20 -1.35
N PHE A 343 23.98 -22.21 -1.38
CA PHE A 343 24.21 -21.43 -2.59
C PHE A 343 25.15 -22.18 -3.52
N SER A 344 25.18 -21.75 -4.78
CA SER A 344 26.20 -22.23 -5.72
C SER A 344 27.61 -22.01 -5.14
N PRO A 345 28.57 -22.94 -5.33
CA PRO A 345 29.95 -22.76 -4.87
C PRO A 345 30.62 -21.47 -5.35
N SER A 346 30.16 -20.93 -6.48
CA SER A 346 30.61 -19.65 -7.04
C SER A 346 30.10 -18.40 -6.29
N LYS A 347 29.28 -18.56 -5.24
CA LYS A 347 28.74 -17.45 -4.44
C LYS A 347 29.31 -17.49 -3.03
N THR A 348 29.99 -16.41 -2.65
CA THR A 348 30.64 -16.21 -1.35
C THR A 348 29.75 -15.48 -0.32
N VAL A 349 28.54 -15.07 -0.71
CA VAL A 349 27.61 -14.35 0.17
C VAL A 349 26.88 -15.32 1.09
N ASP A 350 26.53 -14.87 2.29
CA ASP A 350 25.73 -15.68 3.23
C ASP A 350 24.23 -15.31 3.19
N ARG A 351 23.43 -16.08 3.94
CA ARG A 351 21.97 -15.87 4.00
C ARG A 351 21.60 -14.54 4.65
N ALA A 352 22.34 -14.11 5.67
CA ALA A 352 22.08 -12.86 6.39
C ALA A 352 22.26 -11.66 5.45
N THR A 353 23.36 -11.63 4.70
CA THR A 353 23.64 -10.61 3.69
C THR A 353 22.51 -10.50 2.67
N VAL A 354 21.97 -11.63 2.20
CA VAL A 354 20.84 -11.60 1.26
C VAL A 354 19.62 -10.92 1.88
N ILE A 355 19.26 -11.27 3.12
CA ILE A 355 18.12 -10.66 3.84
C ILE A 355 18.33 -9.16 4.01
N ASP A 356 19.52 -8.74 4.43
CA ASP A 356 19.84 -7.33 4.63
C ASP A 356 19.74 -6.53 3.33
N LYS A 357 20.12 -7.12 2.18
CA LYS A 357 19.93 -6.49 0.87
C LYS A 357 18.45 -6.32 0.52
N TYR A 358 17.59 -7.30 0.80
CA TYR A 358 16.15 -7.14 0.57
C TYR A 358 15.52 -6.09 1.50
N ARG A 359 15.93 -6.07 2.78
CA ARG A 359 15.49 -5.04 3.75
C ARG A 359 15.93 -3.64 3.33
N LEU A 360 17.16 -3.49 2.84
CA LEU A 360 17.67 -2.23 2.32
C LEU A 360 16.78 -1.69 1.20
N VAL A 361 16.44 -2.52 0.20
CA VAL A 361 15.58 -2.13 -0.96
C VAL A 361 14.22 -1.58 -0.51
N LYS A 362 13.67 -2.07 0.60
CA LYS A 362 12.40 -1.60 1.15
C LYS A 362 12.47 -0.17 1.70
N SER A 363 13.65 0.24 2.18
CA SER A 363 13.89 1.52 2.87
C SER A 363 14.52 2.62 2.01
N VAL A 364 15.03 2.28 0.83
CA VAL A 364 15.67 3.23 -0.10
C VAL A 364 14.72 3.65 -1.21
N ASP A 365 15.05 4.78 -1.84
CA ASP A 365 14.34 5.19 -3.05
C ASP A 365 14.60 4.18 -4.17
N ARG A 366 13.52 3.56 -4.65
CA ARG A 366 13.58 2.51 -5.68
C ARG A 366 13.74 3.03 -7.09
N VAL A 367 13.49 4.33 -7.31
CA VAL A 367 13.67 5.07 -8.58
C VAL A 367 13.07 4.39 -9.83
N GLY A 368 12.07 3.52 -9.66
CA GLY A 368 11.47 2.77 -10.77
C GLY A 368 12.27 1.54 -11.23
N ARG A 369 13.43 1.25 -10.61
CA ARG A 369 14.38 0.21 -11.05
C ARG A 369 14.48 -0.99 -10.10
N LEU A 370 13.99 -0.84 -8.88
CA LEU A 370 13.95 -1.91 -7.89
C LEU A 370 12.49 -2.25 -7.60
N ALA A 371 12.13 -3.52 -7.71
CA ALA A 371 10.79 -3.96 -7.35
C ALA A 371 10.63 -3.98 -5.82
N ASP A 372 9.49 -3.49 -5.33
CA ASP A 372 9.12 -3.69 -3.94
C ASP A 372 9.00 -5.19 -3.61
N THR A 373 9.30 -5.52 -2.36
CA THR A 373 9.30 -6.91 -1.88
C THR A 373 8.54 -7.01 -0.58
N GLN A 374 7.66 -8.00 -0.48
CA GLN A 374 6.93 -8.29 0.75
C GLN A 374 7.48 -9.57 1.39
N GLU A 375 7.94 -9.45 2.63
CA GLU A 375 8.48 -10.55 3.40
C GLU A 375 7.34 -11.28 4.15
N PHE A 376 7.25 -12.60 3.95
CA PHE A 376 6.32 -13.51 4.62
C PHE A 376 7.10 -14.50 5.47
N ALA A 377 6.72 -14.64 6.74
CA ALA A 377 7.21 -15.70 7.60
C ALA A 377 6.23 -16.88 7.61
N ASP A 378 6.77 -18.09 7.67
CA ASP A 378 6.05 -19.37 7.80
C ASP A 378 4.86 -19.52 6.84
N PHE A 379 5.10 -19.14 5.60
CA PHE A 379 4.12 -19.22 4.53
C PHE A 379 3.74 -20.68 4.23
N ARG A 380 2.47 -21.03 4.41
CA ARG A 380 1.95 -22.40 4.19
C ARG A 380 1.43 -22.55 2.77
N PHE A 381 1.91 -23.57 2.06
CA PHE A 381 1.45 -23.91 0.71
C PHE A 381 0.52 -25.14 0.77
N PRO A 382 -0.67 -25.08 0.15
CA PRO A 382 -1.52 -26.26 0.01
C PRO A 382 -0.81 -27.35 -0.80
N ARG A 383 -0.77 -28.58 -0.25
CA ARG A 383 -0.11 -29.72 -0.92
C ARG A 383 -0.78 -30.08 -2.26
N ALA A 384 -2.09 -29.91 -2.37
CA ALA A 384 -2.86 -30.23 -3.57
C ALA A 384 -2.54 -29.29 -4.76
N SER A 385 -2.21 -28.04 -4.48
CA SER A 385 -1.91 -27.00 -5.49
C SER A 385 -0.43 -26.94 -5.89
N SER A 386 0.35 -28.00 -5.59
CA SER A 386 1.79 -28.04 -5.84
C SER A 386 2.14 -29.08 -6.92
N SER A 387 2.79 -28.67 -8.01
CA SER A 387 3.18 -29.60 -9.09
C SER A 387 4.43 -30.43 -8.72
N ARG A 388 4.51 -31.70 -9.15
CA ARG A 388 5.71 -32.55 -8.94
C ARG A 388 6.99 -31.95 -9.52
N SER A 389 6.89 -31.19 -10.62
CA SER A 389 8.02 -30.55 -11.30
C SER A 389 8.55 -29.30 -10.59
N ALA A 390 7.72 -28.59 -9.81
CA ALA A 390 8.20 -27.52 -8.92
C ALA A 390 8.88 -28.03 -7.64
N TRP A 391 8.62 -29.30 -7.25
CA TRP A 391 9.00 -29.84 -5.95
C TRP A 391 9.82 -31.16 -5.99
N PRO A 392 10.81 -31.41 -6.88
CA PRO A 392 11.47 -32.74 -6.93
C PRO A 392 12.20 -33.14 -5.63
N ASN A 393 12.68 -32.17 -4.85
CA ASN A 393 13.45 -32.38 -3.60
C ASN A 393 12.84 -31.67 -2.38
N CYS A 394 11.56 -31.33 -2.45
CA CYS A 394 10.96 -30.33 -1.57
C CYS A 394 10.03 -30.93 -0.49
N TRP A 395 10.06 -32.25 -0.30
CA TRP A 395 9.34 -32.99 0.76
C TRP A 395 9.78 -32.67 2.20
N ARG A 396 10.84 -31.87 2.39
CA ARG A 396 11.34 -31.40 3.70
C ARG A 396 10.90 -29.98 4.10
N TRP A 397 10.09 -29.29 3.31
CA TRP A 397 9.91 -27.83 3.42
C TRP A 397 8.59 -27.42 4.06
N HIS A 398 8.22 -28.07 5.17
CA HIS A 398 6.95 -27.80 5.90
C HIS A 398 6.98 -26.58 6.82
N ARG A 399 8.16 -26.01 7.12
CA ARG A 399 8.32 -24.74 7.86
C ARG A 399 9.57 -24.02 7.38
N ARG A 400 9.43 -22.85 6.79
CA ARG A 400 10.54 -21.91 6.61
C ARG A 400 10.12 -20.48 6.84
N ARG A 401 10.96 -19.83 7.64
CA ARG A 401 10.76 -18.51 8.23
C ARG A 401 10.68 -17.33 7.25
N TRP A 402 10.98 -17.50 5.94
CA TRP A 402 11.10 -16.35 5.03
C TRP A 402 10.79 -16.67 3.55
N CYS A 403 9.75 -16.05 3.00
CA CYS A 403 9.40 -15.99 1.58
C CYS A 403 9.25 -14.53 1.15
N TRP A 404 9.80 -14.17 0.00
CA TRP A 404 9.71 -12.81 -0.55
C TRP A 404 8.80 -12.82 -1.78
N ARG A 405 7.79 -11.97 -1.77
CA ARG A 405 6.91 -11.72 -2.92
C ARG A 405 7.51 -10.61 -3.80
N VAL A 406 7.45 -10.79 -5.11
CA VAL A 406 7.68 -9.72 -6.11
C VAL A 406 6.58 -9.80 -7.18
N THR A 407 5.90 -8.70 -7.49
CA THR A 407 4.94 -8.63 -8.60
C THR A 407 5.67 -8.81 -9.94
N ARG A 408 5.07 -9.53 -10.89
CA ARG A 408 5.63 -9.66 -12.26
C ARG A 408 5.25 -8.44 -13.10
N TYR A 409 6.16 -8.05 -13.99
CA TYR A 409 5.87 -7.12 -15.07
C TYR A 409 4.85 -7.72 -16.04
#